data_AF-A0A0A0M3Y8-F1
#
_entry.id   AF-A0A0A0M3Y8-F1
#
_cell.length_a   1.000
_cell.length_b   1.000
_cell.length_c   1.000
_cell.angle_alpha   90.00
_cell.angle_beta   90.00
_cell.angle_gamma   90.00
#
_symmetry.space_group_name_H-M   'P 1'
#
loop_
_entity.id
_entity.type
_entity.pdbx_description
1 polymer ?
#
loop_
_entity_poly.entity_id
_entity_poly.type
_entity_poly.pdbx_seq_one_letter_code
_entity_poly.pdbx_strand_id
1 'polypeptide(L)'
;MHKTLAAALAVLLTAASALYAPAPEAAEPPDPAIPSFERPAGSPDPARRVRLLEGDERPALRAKLGLFPEPLYRRLPDGNYEPVPASTWHVLDQGCRRVAGDPRQRMIDLAAAEWAAFGLPVLDLSAEDATAVPRGAAGEFEILAPARNFAVGERASRRAARLGLMEDSPRVAAAIAGYWSAVPGGDDVLRRQAIAEFAIPGAGWATPWSGAFISWLACEAGVPAFRRSGLHHDYVEQAVAARAGGPGPFVAHDLDEVVPAPGDLLCTARAGAEFSEVADVGSGPSRAMHCDLVVATEPSARRLYAIGGNVANAVSLTVVATDAEGRPRPQSALPGAHRWFTVLRPRVPATGSPSLDHSPAMLELFQSWRQWAANTGNPAPRGLRAAPETAPAVAPHPAATPAD
;
A
#
# COMPACT_ATOMS: atom_id res chain seq x y z
N MET A 1 68.32 18.06 -11.78
CA MET A 1 67.68 16.75 -11.52
C MET A 1 66.57 16.78 -10.44
N HIS A 2 66.07 17.95 -9.99
CA HIS A 2 65.03 18.01 -8.94
C HIS A 2 63.64 18.46 -9.44
N LYS A 3 63.51 18.88 -10.71
CA LYS A 3 62.21 19.32 -11.28
C LYS A 3 61.42 18.20 -11.98
N THR A 4 62.05 17.08 -12.30
CA THR A 4 61.41 15.93 -12.97
C THR A 4 60.80 14.91 -12.00
N LEU A 5 61.24 14.89 -10.74
CA LEU A 5 60.69 13.98 -9.73
C LEU A 5 59.32 14.44 -9.18
N ALA A 6 59.10 15.77 -9.08
CA ALA A 6 57.86 16.34 -8.56
C ALA A 6 56.66 16.12 -9.50
N ALA A 7 56.89 16.12 -10.82
CA ALA A 7 55.83 15.85 -11.81
C ALA A 7 55.44 14.37 -11.85
N ALA A 8 56.39 13.45 -11.66
CA ALA A 8 56.10 12.01 -11.62
C ALA A 8 55.33 11.60 -10.36
N LEU A 9 55.60 12.24 -9.21
CA LEU A 9 54.89 11.96 -7.96
C LEU A 9 53.45 12.53 -7.97
N ALA A 10 53.22 13.68 -8.63
CA ALA A 10 51.89 14.26 -8.77
C ALA A 10 50.97 13.42 -9.67
N VAL A 11 51.51 12.83 -10.75
CA VAL A 11 50.74 11.95 -11.66
C VAL A 11 50.40 10.61 -11.00
N LEU A 12 51.30 10.06 -10.17
CA LEU A 12 51.05 8.82 -9.42
C LEU A 12 50.03 9.00 -8.28
N LEU A 13 50.00 10.16 -7.60
CA LEU A 13 48.94 10.43 -6.61
C LEU A 13 47.57 10.67 -7.26
N THR A 14 47.49 11.33 -8.42
CA THR A 14 46.20 11.49 -9.13
C THR A 14 45.67 10.17 -9.72
N ALA A 15 46.55 9.22 -10.06
CA ALA A 15 46.14 7.90 -10.53
C ALA A 15 45.68 6.97 -9.39
N ALA A 16 46.20 7.15 -8.16
CA ALA A 16 45.80 6.37 -7.00
C ALA A 16 44.46 6.84 -6.39
N SER A 17 44.07 8.11 -6.57
CA SER A 17 42.79 8.65 -6.10
C SER A 17 41.59 8.32 -7.00
N ALA A 18 41.82 7.74 -8.18
CA ALA A 18 40.76 7.38 -9.14
C ALA A 18 40.28 5.91 -9.01
N LEU A 19 40.81 5.15 -8.05
CA LEU A 19 40.50 3.71 -7.86
C LEU A 19 39.71 3.42 -6.57
N TYR A 20 39.23 4.46 -5.88
CA TYR A 20 38.36 4.30 -4.71
C TYR A 20 37.20 5.30 -4.75
N ALA A 21 36.46 5.30 -5.87
CA ALA A 21 35.04 5.60 -5.76
C ALA A 21 34.42 4.40 -5.03
N PRO A 22 33.70 4.58 -3.91
CA PRO A 22 32.82 3.51 -3.47
C PRO A 22 31.91 3.19 -4.66
N ALA A 23 31.89 1.92 -5.06
CA ALA A 23 30.84 1.45 -5.95
C ALA A 23 29.49 1.95 -5.38
N PRO A 24 28.51 2.34 -6.22
CA PRO A 24 27.17 2.56 -5.72
C PRO A 24 26.84 1.36 -4.85
N GLU A 25 26.51 1.59 -3.58
CA GLU A 25 26.21 0.54 -2.62
C GLU A 25 25.24 -0.40 -3.33
N ALA A 26 25.74 -1.59 -3.69
CA ALA A 26 25.02 -2.47 -4.59
C ALA A 26 23.68 -2.71 -3.92
N ALA A 27 22.59 -2.36 -4.62
CA ALA A 27 21.24 -2.64 -4.15
C ALA A 27 21.26 -4.05 -3.57
N GLU A 28 20.86 -4.17 -2.29
CA GLU A 28 20.97 -5.40 -1.53
C GLU A 28 20.53 -6.57 -2.41
N PRO A 29 21.35 -7.63 -2.55
CA PRO A 29 21.05 -8.71 -3.48
C PRO A 29 19.65 -9.25 -3.16
N PRO A 30 18.80 -9.45 -4.18
CA PRO A 30 17.40 -9.81 -3.93
C PRO A 30 17.33 -11.05 -3.06
N ASP A 31 16.64 -10.96 -1.92
CA ASP A 31 16.38 -12.13 -1.08
C ASP A 31 15.58 -13.15 -1.92
N PRO A 32 16.15 -14.32 -2.25
CA PRO A 32 15.45 -15.32 -3.05
C PRO A 32 14.20 -15.87 -2.35
N ALA A 33 14.03 -15.62 -1.05
CA ALA A 33 12.84 -15.99 -0.30
C ALA A 33 11.65 -15.04 -0.50
N ILE A 34 11.88 -13.78 -0.94
CA ILE A 34 10.84 -12.79 -1.17
C ILE A 34 10.70 -12.53 -2.67
N PRO A 35 9.67 -13.07 -3.34
CA PRO A 35 9.43 -12.75 -4.74
C PRO A 35 9.14 -11.26 -4.86
N SER A 36 9.84 -10.57 -5.75
CA SER A 36 9.52 -9.19 -6.11
C SER A 36 9.24 -9.13 -7.59
N PHE A 37 8.11 -8.53 -7.91
CA PHE A 37 7.62 -8.40 -9.26
C PHE A 37 7.89 -6.98 -9.74
N GLU A 38 8.46 -6.86 -10.93
CA GLU A 38 8.64 -5.56 -11.53
C GLU A 38 7.26 -4.95 -11.84
N ARG A 39 7.19 -3.62 -11.77
CA ARG A 39 5.98 -2.91 -12.17
C ARG A 39 5.81 -3.08 -13.69
N PRO A 40 4.57 -3.26 -14.18
CA PRO A 40 4.30 -3.34 -15.62
C PRO A 40 4.87 -2.15 -16.38
N ALA A 41 5.32 -2.39 -17.61
CA ALA A 41 5.93 -1.35 -18.44
C ALA A 41 5.01 -0.12 -18.56
N GLY A 42 5.57 1.07 -18.30
CA GLY A 42 4.83 2.34 -18.35
C GLY A 42 3.99 2.66 -17.10
N SER A 43 3.95 1.78 -16.10
CA SER A 43 3.39 2.12 -14.77
C SER A 43 4.24 3.20 -14.10
N PRO A 44 3.63 4.19 -13.42
CA PRO A 44 4.39 5.16 -12.65
C PRO A 44 5.12 4.45 -11.51
N ASP A 45 6.37 4.84 -11.29
CA ASP A 45 7.19 4.35 -10.18
C ASP A 45 7.29 5.46 -9.13
N PRO A 46 6.70 5.29 -7.92
CA PRO A 46 6.78 6.28 -6.87
C PRO A 46 8.23 6.63 -6.49
N ALA A 47 9.16 5.69 -6.60
CA ALA A 47 10.58 5.92 -6.28
C ALA A 47 11.21 7.02 -7.15
N ARG A 48 10.70 7.24 -8.37
CA ARG A 48 11.20 8.29 -9.28
C ARG A 48 10.75 9.71 -8.89
N ARG A 49 9.83 9.84 -7.94
CA ARG A 49 9.31 11.12 -7.47
C ARG A 49 10.18 11.75 -6.38
N VAL A 50 11.21 11.02 -5.92
CA VAL A 50 12.12 11.42 -4.85
C VAL A 50 13.56 11.07 -5.20
N ARG A 51 14.49 11.70 -4.48
CA ARG A 51 15.92 11.39 -4.54
C ARG A 51 16.47 11.32 -3.12
N LEU A 52 17.27 10.30 -2.83
CA LEU A 52 18.02 10.26 -1.58
C LEU A 52 19.23 11.18 -1.71
N LEU A 53 19.37 12.13 -0.78
CA LEU A 53 20.57 12.94 -0.60
C LEU A 53 21.48 12.20 0.39
N GLU A 54 22.64 11.74 -0.06
CA GLU A 54 23.56 10.92 0.72
C GLU A 54 25.03 11.27 0.41
N GLY A 55 25.98 10.62 1.09
CA GLY A 55 27.41 10.91 0.91
C GLY A 55 27.76 12.38 1.21
N ASP A 56 28.38 13.04 0.23
CA ASP A 56 28.80 14.45 0.30
C ASP A 56 27.63 15.43 0.10
N GLU A 57 26.48 14.96 -0.38
CA GLU A 57 25.28 15.80 -0.60
C GLU A 57 24.37 15.88 0.64
N ARG A 58 24.73 15.19 1.74
CA ARG A 58 23.90 15.15 2.96
C ARG A 58 23.72 16.56 3.53
N PRO A 59 22.50 17.09 3.57
CA PRO A 59 22.26 18.36 4.23
C PRO A 59 22.40 18.19 5.75
N ALA A 60 22.54 19.32 6.44
CA ALA A 60 22.41 19.34 7.89
C ALA A 60 21.02 18.83 8.28
N LEU A 61 20.96 17.88 9.21
CA LEU A 61 19.74 17.35 9.79
C LEU A 61 18.98 18.48 10.47
N ARG A 62 17.68 18.62 10.17
CA ARG A 62 16.88 19.76 10.66
C ARG A 62 15.75 19.31 11.57
N ALA A 63 15.72 19.83 12.79
CA ALA A 63 14.62 19.67 13.73
C ALA A 63 13.72 20.90 13.71
N LYS A 64 12.41 20.70 13.88
CA LYS A 64 11.45 21.80 13.98
C LYS A 64 11.30 22.18 15.46
N LEU A 65 12.20 23.03 15.96
CA LEU A 65 12.20 23.54 17.34
C LEU A 65 11.39 24.84 17.51
N GLY A 66 11.00 25.48 16.40
CA GLY A 66 10.20 26.70 16.37
C GLY A 66 9.38 26.81 15.08
N LEU A 67 9.15 28.04 14.60
CA LEU A 67 8.36 28.29 13.39
C LEU A 67 9.03 27.71 12.13
N PHE A 68 10.36 27.71 12.09
CA PHE A 68 11.18 27.23 10.99
C PHE A 68 12.05 26.03 11.43
N PRO A 69 12.37 25.09 10.52
CA PRO A 69 13.31 24.02 10.82
C PRO A 69 14.74 24.56 11.02
N GLU A 70 15.40 24.16 12.10
CA GLU A 70 16.78 24.57 12.44
C GLU A 70 17.75 23.39 12.35
N PRO A 71 19.01 23.60 11.93
CA PRO A 71 20.02 22.55 11.92
C PRO A 71 20.31 22.01 13.33
N LEU A 72 20.49 20.70 13.44
CA LEU A 72 21.06 20.06 14.62
C LEU A 72 22.58 20.14 14.58
N TYR A 73 23.19 20.43 15.73
CA TYR A 73 24.63 20.55 15.88
C TYR A 73 25.17 19.50 16.85
N ARG A 74 26.36 18.97 16.57
CA ARG A 74 27.14 18.19 17.53
C ARG A 74 28.33 19.00 18.02
N ARG A 75 28.68 18.83 19.30
CA ARG A 75 29.86 19.45 19.89
C ARG A 75 31.09 18.60 19.59
N LEU A 76 32.14 19.24 19.09
CA LEU A 76 33.43 18.64 18.79
C LEU A 76 34.33 18.59 20.04
N PRO A 77 35.38 17.73 20.04
CA PRO A 77 36.32 17.65 21.17
C PRO A 77 37.07 18.96 21.46
N ASP A 78 37.29 19.80 20.44
CA ASP A 78 37.91 21.12 20.54
C ASP A 78 36.97 22.20 21.11
N GLY A 79 35.71 21.85 21.35
CA GLY A 79 34.68 22.75 21.88
C GLY A 79 33.87 23.49 20.82
N ASN A 80 34.19 23.34 19.54
CA ASN A 80 33.41 23.90 18.44
C ASN A 80 32.13 23.08 18.18
N TYR A 81 31.24 23.61 17.37
CA TYR A 81 30.01 22.94 16.94
C TYR A 81 29.99 22.82 15.43
N GLU A 82 29.52 21.69 14.92
CA GLU A 82 29.27 21.50 13.51
C GLU A 82 27.87 20.92 13.27
N PRO A 83 27.23 21.24 12.13
CA PRO A 83 25.96 20.64 11.77
C PRO A 83 26.08 19.12 11.66
N VAL A 84 25.04 18.39 12.04
CA VAL A 84 24.97 16.94 11.90
C VAL A 84 24.48 16.61 10.49
N PRO A 85 25.30 16.09 9.56
CA PRO A 85 24.83 15.68 8.25
C PRO A 85 24.05 14.37 8.35
N ALA A 86 22.93 14.24 7.64
CA ALA A 86 22.14 13.02 7.58
C ALA A 86 21.56 12.79 6.19
N SER A 87 21.40 11.52 5.81
CA SER A 87 20.72 11.17 4.57
C SER A 87 19.26 11.57 4.64
N THR A 88 18.72 12.14 3.56
CA THR A 88 17.33 12.61 3.53
C THR A 88 16.71 12.49 2.15
N TRP A 89 15.43 12.16 2.11
CA TRP A 89 14.67 12.13 0.86
C TRP A 89 14.27 13.55 0.45
N HIS A 90 14.54 13.89 -0.80
CA HIS A 90 14.14 15.14 -1.43
C HIS A 90 13.08 14.87 -2.50
N VAL A 91 11.98 15.63 -2.48
CA VAL A 91 10.90 15.49 -3.48
C VAL A 91 11.30 16.15 -4.79
N LEU A 92 11.16 15.40 -5.89
CA LEU A 92 11.40 15.86 -7.26
C LEU A 92 10.10 16.27 -7.97
N ASP A 93 8.99 15.60 -7.67
CA ASP A 93 7.70 15.85 -8.31
C ASP A 93 6.54 15.76 -7.30
N GLN A 94 5.75 16.83 -7.20
CA GLN A 94 4.51 16.89 -6.41
C GLN A 94 3.23 16.92 -7.29
N GLY A 95 3.39 16.92 -8.61
CA GLY A 95 2.32 17.01 -9.57
C GLY A 95 1.50 15.73 -9.67
N CYS A 96 0.23 15.89 -10.00
CA CYS A 96 -0.67 14.78 -10.29
C CYS A 96 -0.86 14.63 -11.79
N ARG A 97 -0.99 13.37 -12.25
CA ARG A 97 -1.19 13.10 -13.67
C ARG A 97 -2.64 13.39 -14.05
N ARG A 98 -2.82 13.93 -15.25
CA ARG A 98 -4.13 13.93 -15.92
C ARG A 98 -4.11 12.83 -16.95
N VAL A 99 -4.79 11.74 -16.65
CA VAL A 99 -4.86 10.55 -17.50
C VAL A 99 -6.30 10.38 -17.97
N ALA A 100 -6.48 10.05 -19.24
CA ALA A 100 -7.79 9.69 -19.76
C ALA A 100 -8.16 8.26 -19.31
N GLY A 101 -9.45 8.00 -19.09
CA GLY A 101 -9.96 6.68 -18.69
C GLY A 101 -10.74 6.72 -17.38
N ASP A 102 -11.11 5.54 -16.88
CA ASP A 102 -11.79 5.39 -15.59
C ASP A 102 -10.75 5.49 -14.44
N PRO A 103 -10.80 6.55 -13.61
CA PRO A 103 -9.86 6.68 -12.50
C PRO A 103 -9.99 5.56 -11.46
N ARG A 104 -11.16 4.89 -11.38
CA ARG A 104 -11.35 3.73 -10.48
C ARG A 104 -10.48 2.56 -10.89
N GLN A 105 -10.56 2.16 -12.16
CA GLN A 105 -9.70 1.11 -12.71
C GLN A 105 -8.23 1.49 -12.56
N ARG A 106 -7.89 2.76 -12.85
CA ARG A 106 -6.49 3.20 -12.74
C ARG A 106 -5.96 3.14 -11.31
N MET A 107 -6.76 3.48 -10.29
CA MET A 107 -6.37 3.28 -8.90
C MET A 107 -6.12 1.80 -8.59
N ILE A 108 -6.96 0.89 -9.09
CA ILE A 108 -6.77 -0.56 -8.92
C ILE A 108 -5.48 -1.04 -9.61
N ASP A 109 -5.21 -0.59 -10.84
CA ASP A 109 -3.99 -0.95 -11.58
C ASP A 109 -2.72 -0.54 -10.81
N LEU A 110 -2.72 0.68 -10.27
CA LEU A 110 -1.62 1.21 -9.47
C LEU A 110 -1.45 0.44 -8.15
N ALA A 111 -2.55 0.17 -7.45
CA ALA A 111 -2.53 -0.59 -6.21
C ALA A 111 -2.03 -2.03 -6.42
N ALA A 112 -2.46 -2.68 -7.50
CA ALA A 112 -2.00 -4.01 -7.89
C ALA A 112 -0.50 -4.02 -8.22
N ALA A 113 0.00 -3.01 -8.93
CA ALA A 113 1.41 -2.88 -9.25
C ALA A 113 2.27 -2.69 -7.98
N GLU A 114 1.83 -1.87 -7.03
CA GLU A 114 2.54 -1.70 -5.76
C GLU A 114 2.46 -2.95 -4.88
N TRP A 115 1.30 -3.60 -4.79
CA TRP A 115 1.15 -4.86 -4.08
C TRP A 115 2.09 -5.95 -4.62
N ALA A 116 2.23 -6.04 -5.95
CA ALA A 116 3.18 -6.91 -6.61
C ALA A 116 4.65 -6.50 -6.35
N ALA A 117 4.96 -5.21 -6.39
CA ALA A 117 6.30 -4.70 -6.09
C ALA A 117 6.73 -5.03 -4.65
N PHE A 118 5.79 -5.03 -3.71
CA PHE A 118 5.97 -5.43 -2.31
C PHE A 118 5.96 -6.96 -2.10
N GLY A 119 5.84 -7.77 -3.15
CA GLY A 119 5.92 -9.23 -3.04
C GLY A 119 4.62 -9.92 -2.64
N LEU A 120 3.48 -9.31 -2.95
CA LEU A 120 2.14 -9.87 -2.78
C LEU A 120 1.77 -10.30 -1.35
N PRO A 121 2.05 -9.51 -0.29
CA PRO A 121 1.63 -9.86 1.06
C PRO A 121 0.10 -9.89 1.19
N VAL A 122 -0.41 -10.90 1.89
CA VAL A 122 -1.85 -11.08 2.13
C VAL A 122 -2.11 -11.14 3.63
N LEU A 123 -3.04 -10.29 4.09
CA LEU A 123 -3.58 -10.31 5.44
C LEU A 123 -4.99 -10.90 5.40
N ASP A 124 -5.15 -12.13 5.91
CA ASP A 124 -6.48 -12.75 6.00
C ASP A 124 -7.16 -12.43 7.34
N LEU A 125 -8.27 -11.69 7.29
CA LEU A 125 -9.07 -11.31 8.46
C LEU A 125 -10.44 -12.01 8.47
N SER A 126 -10.62 -13.07 7.67
CA SER A 126 -11.90 -13.77 7.55
C SER A 126 -12.21 -14.77 8.70
N ALA A 127 -11.36 -14.81 9.74
CA ALA A 127 -11.45 -15.61 10.96
C ALA A 127 -11.48 -17.15 10.81
N GLU A 128 -11.36 -17.67 9.60
CA GLU A 128 -10.83 -19.02 9.41
C GLU A 128 -9.35 -18.88 9.06
N ASP A 129 -8.47 -19.55 9.80
CA ASP A 129 -7.09 -19.70 9.35
C ASP A 129 -7.17 -20.27 7.92
N ALA A 130 -6.64 -19.53 6.96
CA ALA A 130 -6.96 -19.75 5.57
C ALA A 130 -5.66 -19.79 4.79
N THR A 131 -5.22 -20.99 4.43
CA THR A 131 -4.17 -21.13 3.40
C THR A 131 -4.86 -21.39 2.07
N ALA A 132 -4.58 -20.55 1.07
CA ALA A 132 -5.01 -20.82 -0.29
C ALA A 132 -4.18 -22.01 -0.84
N VAL A 133 -4.84 -23.13 -1.12
CA VAL A 133 -4.20 -24.32 -1.70
C VAL A 133 -4.89 -24.67 -3.02
N PRO A 134 -4.16 -24.86 -4.13
CA PRO A 134 -4.76 -25.33 -5.39
C PRO A 134 -5.21 -26.79 -5.29
N ARG A 135 -6.39 -27.15 -5.83
CA ARG A 135 -6.81 -28.56 -6.00
C ARG A 135 -7.26 -28.91 -7.43
N GLY A 136 -6.68 -29.99 -7.94
CA GLY A 136 -7.28 -30.90 -8.93
C GLY A 136 -7.47 -30.39 -10.36
N ALA A 137 -7.70 -31.33 -11.28
CA ALA A 137 -7.80 -31.09 -12.74
C ALA A 137 -9.04 -30.26 -13.17
N ALA A 138 -9.98 -30.00 -12.27
CA ALA A 138 -11.17 -29.16 -12.49
C ALA A 138 -11.02 -27.71 -11.95
N GLY A 139 -9.93 -27.42 -11.23
CA GLY A 139 -9.43 -26.10 -10.85
C GLY A 139 -10.28 -25.28 -9.88
N GLU A 140 -10.66 -25.87 -8.76
CA GLU A 140 -11.20 -25.09 -7.65
C GLU A 140 -10.05 -24.64 -6.74
N PHE A 141 -10.10 -23.38 -6.29
CA PHE A 141 -9.31 -22.93 -5.14
C PHE A 141 -10.16 -23.17 -3.91
N GLU A 142 -9.58 -23.86 -2.93
CA GLU A 142 -10.22 -24.08 -1.64
C GLU A 142 -9.40 -23.33 -0.59
N ILE A 143 -10.10 -22.51 0.19
CA ILE A 143 -9.53 -21.85 1.36
C ILE A 143 -9.78 -22.80 2.53
N LEU A 144 -8.73 -23.50 2.95
CA LEU A 144 -8.80 -24.55 3.96
C LEU A 144 -8.23 -24.06 5.29
N ALA A 145 -8.84 -24.51 6.39
CA ALA A 145 -8.23 -24.54 7.71
C ALA A 145 -6.87 -25.29 7.63
N PRO A 146 -5.76 -24.77 8.20
CA PRO A 146 -4.42 -25.36 8.12
C PRO A 146 -4.38 -26.82 8.56
N ALA A 147 -5.25 -27.19 9.50
CA ALA A 147 -5.40 -28.55 10.01
C ALA A 147 -5.84 -29.59 8.96
N ARG A 148 -6.37 -29.18 7.80
CA ARG A 148 -6.87 -30.07 6.73
C ARG A 148 -5.97 -30.16 5.49
N ASN A 149 -4.79 -29.53 5.52
CA ASN A 149 -3.86 -29.52 4.40
C ASN A 149 -2.86 -30.70 4.44
N PHE A 150 -3.24 -31.84 3.86
CA PHE A 150 -2.40 -33.06 3.83
C PHE A 150 -1.25 -33.04 2.80
N ALA A 151 -1.15 -32.01 1.94
CA ALA A 151 -0.05 -31.87 0.97
C ALA A 151 1.22 -31.25 1.60
N VAL A 152 1.10 -30.76 2.83
CA VAL A 152 2.14 -30.02 3.54
C VAL A 152 2.42 -30.79 4.82
N GLY A 153 3.43 -31.67 4.80
CA GLY A 153 3.82 -32.45 5.98
C GLY A 153 4.19 -31.56 7.17
N GLU A 154 4.22 -32.16 8.38
CA GLU A 154 4.46 -31.54 9.70
C GLU A 154 5.62 -30.52 9.80
N ARG A 155 6.50 -30.42 8.81
CA ARG A 155 7.65 -29.50 8.80
C ARG A 155 7.33 -28.09 8.30
N ALA A 156 6.20 -27.87 7.62
CA ALA A 156 5.87 -26.54 7.08
C ALA A 156 4.92 -25.71 7.97
N SER A 157 4.41 -26.28 9.06
CA SER A 157 3.73 -25.55 10.15
C SER A 157 4.66 -24.60 10.93
N ARG A 158 5.95 -24.53 10.56
CA ARG A 158 6.98 -23.62 11.10
C ARG A 158 7.53 -22.65 10.06
N ARG A 159 6.70 -22.11 9.16
CA ARG A 159 7.08 -20.99 8.30
C ARG A 159 6.01 -19.91 8.36
N ALA A 160 6.46 -18.75 8.81
CA ALA A 160 5.72 -17.55 9.15
C ALA A 160 4.77 -17.08 8.03
N ALA A 161 3.84 -16.19 8.40
CA ALA A 161 3.06 -15.37 7.48
C ALA A 161 3.92 -15.00 6.25
N ARG A 162 3.35 -15.11 5.04
CA ARG A 162 4.00 -14.70 3.79
C ARG A 162 4.10 -13.17 3.77
N LEU A 163 4.99 -12.64 4.59
CA LEU A 163 5.31 -11.23 4.68
C LEU A 163 6.19 -10.93 3.47
N GLY A 164 5.68 -10.12 2.56
CA GLY A 164 6.46 -9.59 1.44
C GLY A 164 7.52 -8.59 1.94
N LEU A 165 7.96 -7.69 1.08
CA LEU A 165 8.80 -6.57 1.49
C LEU A 165 8.03 -5.70 2.49
N MET A 166 8.71 -5.30 3.56
CA MET A 166 8.15 -4.46 4.62
C MET A 166 8.81 -3.08 4.58
N GLU A 167 8.27 -2.13 5.33
CA GLU A 167 8.67 -0.73 5.29
C GLU A 167 10.12 -0.44 5.71
N ASP A 168 10.74 -1.39 6.43
CA ASP A 168 12.15 -1.40 6.82
C ASP A 168 13.06 -2.04 5.75
N SER A 169 12.49 -2.63 4.70
CA SER A 169 13.25 -3.19 3.58
C SER A 169 13.80 -2.06 2.69
N PRO A 170 15.12 -1.95 2.48
CA PRO A 170 15.72 -0.86 1.68
C PRO A 170 15.14 -0.74 0.27
N ARG A 171 14.75 -1.87 -0.32
CA ARG A 171 14.18 -1.98 -1.67
C ARG A 171 12.89 -1.17 -1.87
N VAL A 172 12.09 -0.96 -0.83
CA VAL A 172 10.84 -0.20 -0.91
C VAL A 172 10.92 1.20 -0.29
N ALA A 173 12.05 1.55 0.34
CA ALA A 173 12.22 2.85 1.01
C ALA A 173 11.95 4.04 0.08
N ALA A 174 12.50 4.00 -1.14
CA ALA A 174 12.28 5.04 -2.14
C ALA A 174 10.80 5.10 -2.60
N ALA A 175 10.11 3.96 -2.72
CA ALA A 175 8.70 3.92 -3.08
C ALA A 175 7.82 4.55 -1.99
N ILE A 176 8.09 4.22 -0.72
CA ILE A 176 7.34 4.79 0.41
C ILE A 176 7.59 6.31 0.51
N ALA A 177 8.83 6.76 0.34
CA ALA A 177 9.15 8.19 0.23
C ALA A 177 8.43 8.85 -0.96
N GLY A 178 8.33 8.13 -2.08
CA GLY A 178 7.58 8.50 -3.26
C GLY A 178 6.10 8.75 -3.01
N TYR A 179 5.43 7.97 -2.15
CA TYR A 179 4.04 8.22 -1.78
C TYR A 179 3.85 9.58 -1.11
N TRP A 180 4.79 9.96 -0.22
CA TRP A 180 4.76 11.25 0.46
C TRP A 180 4.94 12.45 -0.48
N SER A 181 5.56 12.27 -1.65
CA SER A 181 5.66 13.34 -2.66
C SER A 181 4.28 13.79 -3.17
N ALA A 182 3.27 12.91 -3.12
CA ALA A 182 1.91 13.24 -3.49
C ALA A 182 1.12 13.96 -2.38
N VAL A 183 1.72 14.23 -1.21
CA VAL A 183 1.06 14.91 -0.09
C VAL A 183 1.59 16.34 0.05
N PRO A 184 0.73 17.37 0.04
CA PRO A 184 1.16 18.73 0.38
C PRO A 184 1.82 18.76 1.77
N GLY A 185 3.06 19.23 1.85
CA GLY A 185 3.85 19.22 3.10
C GLY A 185 4.54 17.88 3.41
N GLY A 186 4.55 16.92 2.48
CA GLY A 186 5.24 15.63 2.62
C GLY A 186 6.74 15.76 2.93
N ASP A 187 7.38 16.85 2.50
CA ASP A 187 8.79 17.16 2.83
C ASP A 187 9.05 17.21 4.35
N ASP A 188 8.07 17.64 5.15
CA ASP A 188 8.18 17.67 6.61
C ASP A 188 8.21 16.26 7.21
N VAL A 189 7.49 15.32 6.59
CA VAL A 189 7.49 13.90 6.97
C VAL A 189 8.82 13.26 6.58
N LEU A 190 9.31 13.51 5.37
CA LEU A 190 10.63 13.01 4.93
C LEU A 190 11.77 13.55 5.80
N ARG A 191 11.70 14.82 6.23
CA ARG A 191 12.61 15.41 7.21
C ARG A 191 12.53 14.71 8.57
N ARG A 192 11.33 14.39 9.07
CA ARG A 192 11.16 13.60 10.31
C ARG A 192 11.73 12.20 10.15
N GLN A 193 11.53 11.56 9.00
CA GLN A 193 12.08 10.24 8.71
C GLN A 193 13.61 10.25 8.76
N ALA A 194 14.27 11.30 8.25
CA ALA A 194 15.72 11.44 8.35
C ALA A 194 16.21 11.52 9.81
N ILE A 195 15.44 12.17 10.70
CA ILE A 195 15.76 12.20 12.14
C ILE A 195 15.61 10.80 12.75
N ALA A 196 14.52 10.10 12.42
CA ALA A 196 14.25 8.76 12.94
C ALA A 196 15.33 7.77 12.49
N GLU A 197 15.69 7.77 11.20
CA GLU A 197 16.74 6.92 10.66
C GLU A 197 18.10 7.23 11.28
N PHE A 198 18.42 8.51 11.50
CA PHE A 198 19.64 8.91 12.19
C PHE A 198 19.69 8.42 13.65
N ALA A 199 18.55 8.44 14.35
CA ALA A 199 18.47 8.09 15.76
C ALA A 199 18.42 6.58 15.99
N ILE A 200 17.65 5.85 15.17
CA ILE A 200 17.42 4.41 15.30
C ILE A 200 17.36 3.80 13.88
N PRO A 201 18.53 3.53 13.25
CA PRO A 201 18.59 2.96 11.91
C PRO A 201 17.81 1.65 11.82
N GLY A 202 17.06 1.46 10.73
CA GLY A 202 16.27 0.24 10.50
C GLY A 202 15.01 0.09 11.36
N ALA A 203 14.56 1.14 12.06
CA ALA A 203 13.30 1.12 12.82
C ALA A 203 12.03 1.17 11.96
N GLY A 204 12.17 1.22 10.63
CA GLY A 204 11.05 1.42 9.70
C GLY A 204 10.63 2.88 9.59
N TRP A 205 9.36 3.11 9.24
CA TRP A 205 8.84 4.46 8.97
C TRP A 205 8.24 5.10 10.24
N ALA A 206 8.75 6.27 10.61
CA ALA A 206 8.32 6.99 11.81
C ALA A 206 6.90 7.56 11.73
N THR A 207 6.38 7.76 10.52
CA THR A 207 5.02 8.26 10.28
C THR A 207 4.24 7.23 9.47
N PRO A 208 3.05 6.78 9.93
CA PRO A 208 2.19 5.90 9.15
C PRO A 208 1.88 6.48 7.77
N TRP A 209 2.08 5.69 6.72
CA TRP A 209 2.07 6.16 5.33
C TRP A 209 0.86 5.68 4.52
N SER A 210 -0.11 5.05 5.16
CA SER A 210 -1.35 4.55 4.53
C SER A 210 -2.15 5.66 3.82
N GLY A 211 -2.28 6.85 4.40
CA GLY A 211 -2.97 7.97 3.76
C GLY A 211 -2.18 8.58 2.60
N ALA A 212 -0.84 8.60 2.71
CA ALA A 212 0.04 9.02 1.62
C ALA A 212 -0.06 8.07 0.41
N PHE A 213 -0.17 6.76 0.66
CA PHE A 213 -0.40 5.77 -0.38
C PHE A 213 -1.72 6.01 -1.14
N ILE A 214 -2.85 6.17 -0.43
CA ILE A 214 -4.14 6.49 -1.07
C ILE A 214 -4.08 7.82 -1.83
N SER A 215 -3.42 8.83 -1.26
CA SER A 215 -3.23 10.13 -1.92
C SER A 215 -2.40 10.02 -3.20
N TRP A 216 -1.36 9.17 -3.20
CA TRP A 216 -0.56 8.88 -4.38
C TRP A 216 -1.39 8.14 -5.45
N LEU A 217 -2.16 7.12 -5.07
CA LEU A 217 -3.06 6.43 -5.99
C LEU A 217 -4.04 7.40 -6.66
N ALA A 218 -4.71 8.26 -5.88
CA ALA A 218 -5.64 9.25 -6.40
C ALA A 218 -4.95 10.28 -7.32
N CYS A 219 -3.73 10.69 -6.97
CA CYS A 219 -2.93 11.65 -7.73
C CYS A 219 -2.45 11.10 -9.08
N GLU A 220 -1.97 9.85 -9.12
CA GLU A 220 -1.52 9.18 -10.34
C GLU A 220 -2.68 8.67 -11.21
N ALA A 221 -3.81 8.32 -10.59
CA ALA A 221 -5.04 7.96 -11.30
C ALA A 221 -5.78 9.18 -11.88
N GLY A 222 -5.37 10.40 -11.52
CA GLY A 222 -5.99 11.63 -12.01
C GLY A 222 -7.38 11.90 -11.42
N VAL A 223 -7.64 11.44 -10.19
CA VAL A 223 -8.90 11.72 -9.48
C VAL A 223 -9.01 13.23 -9.24
N PRO A 224 -9.99 13.92 -9.84
CA PRO A 224 -10.08 15.37 -9.76
C PRO A 224 -10.47 15.82 -8.35
N ALA A 225 -9.87 16.91 -7.88
CA ALA A 225 -10.21 17.57 -6.61
C ALA A 225 -10.12 16.67 -5.34
N PHE A 226 -9.38 15.56 -5.40
CA PHE A 226 -9.10 14.75 -4.21
C PHE A 226 -8.26 15.54 -3.20
N ARG A 227 -8.69 15.60 -1.93
CA ARG A 227 -7.92 16.22 -0.85
C ARG A 227 -6.79 15.28 -0.43
N ARG A 228 -5.64 15.41 -1.09
CA ARG A 228 -4.41 14.68 -0.77
C ARG A 228 -3.94 15.01 0.65
N SER A 229 -3.72 13.98 1.47
CA SER A 229 -3.24 14.08 2.84
C SER A 229 -2.55 12.79 3.28
N GLY A 230 -1.61 12.88 4.22
CA GLY A 230 -1.10 11.71 4.93
C GLY A 230 -2.11 11.11 5.91
N LEU A 231 -3.20 11.83 6.20
CA LEU A 231 -4.21 11.46 7.20
C LEU A 231 -5.50 11.04 6.51
N HIS A 232 -6.00 9.84 6.85
CA HIS A 232 -7.26 9.32 6.29
C HIS A 232 -8.47 10.22 6.57
N HIS A 233 -8.50 10.84 7.75
CA HIS A 233 -9.63 11.68 8.15
C HIS A 233 -9.87 12.87 7.21
N ASP A 234 -8.84 13.40 6.55
CA ASP A 234 -8.98 14.61 5.74
C ASP A 234 -9.85 14.37 4.50
N TYR A 235 -9.65 13.25 3.79
CA TYR A 235 -10.49 12.90 2.65
C TYR A 235 -11.78 12.17 3.04
N VAL A 236 -11.83 11.52 4.21
CA VAL A 236 -13.11 11.06 4.76
C VAL A 236 -14.02 12.25 5.05
N GLU A 237 -13.54 13.31 5.72
CA GLU A 237 -14.31 14.54 5.92
C GLU A 237 -14.71 15.21 4.61
N GLN A 238 -13.86 15.18 3.59
CA GLN A 238 -14.24 15.66 2.25
C GLN A 238 -15.42 14.85 1.70
N ALA A 239 -15.42 13.53 1.87
CA ALA A 239 -16.50 12.66 1.42
C ALA A 239 -17.79 12.80 2.26
N VAL A 240 -17.68 13.10 3.56
CA VAL A 240 -18.82 13.45 4.42
C VAL A 240 -19.43 14.79 3.99
N ALA A 241 -18.60 15.82 3.74
CA ALA A 241 -19.07 17.09 3.21
C ALA A 241 -19.74 16.91 1.84
N ALA A 242 -19.21 16.01 1.00
CA ALA A 242 -19.81 15.64 -0.26
C ALA A 242 -21.19 14.98 -0.08
N ARG A 243 -21.36 14.05 0.87
CA ARG A 243 -22.69 13.48 1.23
C ARG A 243 -23.72 14.58 1.54
N ALA A 244 -23.31 15.66 2.19
CA ALA A 244 -24.14 16.83 2.49
C ALA A 244 -24.32 17.83 1.30
N GLY A 245 -23.95 17.44 0.08
CA GLY A 245 -24.08 18.27 -1.13
C GLY A 245 -22.84 19.11 -1.47
N GLY A 246 -21.76 19.00 -0.70
CA GLY A 246 -20.49 19.66 -0.97
C GLY A 246 -19.71 19.08 -2.17
N PRO A 247 -18.62 19.72 -2.59
CA PRO A 247 -17.73 19.21 -3.63
C PRO A 247 -16.82 18.11 -3.09
N GLY A 248 -16.46 17.16 -3.95
CA GLY A 248 -15.54 16.08 -3.61
C GLY A 248 -15.63 14.93 -4.60
N PRO A 249 -14.55 14.18 -4.85
CA PRO A 249 -14.57 13.06 -5.79
C PRO A 249 -15.21 11.80 -5.21
N PHE A 250 -15.38 11.71 -3.89
CA PHE A 250 -16.03 10.59 -3.21
C PHE A 250 -17.21 11.07 -2.37
N VAL A 251 -18.17 10.18 -2.13
CA VAL A 251 -19.30 10.34 -1.18
C VAL A 251 -19.19 9.27 -0.11
N ALA A 252 -19.32 9.69 1.16
CA ALA A 252 -19.37 8.75 2.27
C ALA A 252 -20.75 8.10 2.39
N HIS A 253 -20.76 6.78 2.55
CA HIS A 253 -21.94 5.97 2.81
C HIS A 253 -21.74 5.12 4.06
N ASP A 254 -22.82 4.94 4.81
CA ASP A 254 -22.88 3.97 5.89
C ASP A 254 -22.84 2.55 5.30
N LEU A 255 -22.33 1.58 6.07
CA LEU A 255 -22.18 0.20 5.60
C LEU A 255 -23.51 -0.46 5.24
N ASP A 256 -24.62 0.02 5.80
CA ASP A 256 -25.95 -0.51 5.57
C ASP A 256 -26.67 0.14 4.37
N GLU A 257 -26.12 1.21 3.81
CA GLU A 257 -26.64 1.90 2.62
C GLU A 257 -26.12 1.30 1.32
N VAL A 258 -24.86 0.82 1.32
CA VAL A 258 -24.18 0.36 0.11
C VAL A 258 -23.37 -0.90 0.35
N VAL A 259 -23.38 -1.80 -0.62
CA VAL A 259 -22.43 -2.92 -0.69
C VAL A 259 -21.14 -2.39 -1.32
N PRO A 260 -19.95 -2.58 -0.70
CA PRO A 260 -18.69 -2.14 -1.29
C PRO A 260 -18.45 -2.77 -2.67
N ALA A 261 -17.85 -2.02 -3.58
CA ALA A 261 -17.52 -2.45 -4.93
C ALA A 261 -16.09 -2.04 -5.31
N PRO A 262 -15.45 -2.70 -6.30
CA PRO A 262 -14.13 -2.31 -6.79
C PRO A 262 -14.06 -0.83 -7.17
N GLY A 263 -13.07 -0.13 -6.61
CA GLY A 263 -12.89 1.32 -6.74
C GLY A 263 -13.42 2.15 -5.57
N ASP A 264 -14.19 1.55 -4.65
CA ASP A 264 -14.57 2.20 -3.39
C ASP A 264 -13.38 2.20 -2.40
N LEU A 265 -13.37 3.17 -1.47
CA LEU A 265 -12.50 3.11 -0.29
C LEU A 265 -13.30 2.56 0.89
N LEU A 266 -12.79 1.52 1.55
CA LEU A 266 -13.41 0.93 2.74
C LEU A 266 -12.65 1.38 3.99
N CYS A 267 -13.32 2.05 4.92
CA CYS A 267 -12.68 2.69 6.07
C CYS A 267 -13.06 2.04 7.42
N THR A 268 -12.07 1.94 8.30
CA THR A 268 -12.18 1.42 9.67
C THR A 268 -11.64 2.39 10.72
N ALA A 269 -12.29 2.41 11.89
CA ALA A 269 -11.81 3.10 13.08
C ALA A 269 -10.56 2.42 13.68
N ARG A 270 -9.59 3.20 14.17
CA ARG A 270 -8.37 2.70 14.82
C ARG A 270 -8.06 3.44 16.11
N ALA A 271 -7.09 2.93 16.88
CA ALA A 271 -6.50 3.57 18.06
C ALA A 271 -7.54 4.21 19.02
N GLY A 272 -8.55 3.43 19.41
CA GLY A 272 -9.60 3.86 20.35
C GLY A 272 -10.63 4.83 19.77
N ALA A 273 -10.62 5.11 18.47
CA ALA A 273 -11.74 5.78 17.82
C ALA A 273 -12.96 4.84 17.75
N GLU A 274 -14.11 5.40 18.04
CA GLU A 274 -15.42 4.74 18.06
C GLU A 274 -16.27 5.34 16.95
N PHE A 275 -16.01 4.92 15.71
CA PHE A 275 -16.86 5.22 14.56
C PHE A 275 -17.68 3.99 14.22
N SER A 276 -19.00 4.12 14.23
CA SER A 276 -19.94 3.11 13.78
C SER A 276 -20.65 3.50 12.49
N GLU A 277 -20.81 4.81 12.25
CA GLU A 277 -21.48 5.38 11.09
C GLU A 277 -20.77 6.67 10.64
N VAL A 278 -21.13 7.16 9.46
CA VAL A 278 -20.62 8.40 8.86
C VAL A 278 -20.86 9.61 9.78
N ALA A 279 -21.98 9.63 10.51
CA ALA A 279 -22.31 10.71 11.43
C ALA A 279 -21.33 10.83 12.61
N ASP A 280 -20.60 9.75 12.94
CA ASP A 280 -19.59 9.75 14.00
C ASP A 280 -18.28 10.45 13.57
N VAL A 281 -18.11 10.74 12.28
CA VAL A 281 -16.91 11.40 11.78
C VAL A 281 -16.84 12.82 12.36
N GLY A 282 -15.94 13.00 13.33
CA GLY A 282 -15.69 14.27 14.01
C GLY A 282 -16.39 14.44 15.37
N SER A 283 -17.17 13.45 15.83
CA SER A 283 -17.87 13.52 17.13
C SER A 283 -17.03 13.00 18.32
N GLY A 284 -15.92 12.31 18.06
CA GLY A 284 -15.10 11.63 19.08
C GLY A 284 -13.75 12.29 19.40
N PRO A 285 -13.09 11.88 20.50
CA PRO A 285 -11.79 12.41 20.95
C PRO A 285 -10.62 11.95 20.07
N SER A 286 -10.81 10.90 19.26
CA SER A 286 -9.82 10.37 18.34
C SER A 286 -10.35 10.44 16.91
N ARG A 287 -9.48 10.85 15.99
CA ARG A 287 -9.73 10.88 14.53
C ARG A 287 -8.97 9.77 13.80
N ALA A 288 -8.46 8.81 14.55
CA ALA A 288 -7.64 7.73 14.01
C ALA A 288 -8.51 6.75 13.21
N MET A 289 -8.20 6.60 11.94
CA MET A 289 -8.88 5.71 11.02
C MET A 289 -7.92 5.25 9.92
N HIS A 290 -8.36 4.27 9.14
CA HIS A 290 -7.61 3.72 8.03
C HIS A 290 -8.58 3.29 6.93
N CYS A 291 -8.20 3.53 5.68
CA CYS A 291 -8.99 3.17 4.52
C CYS A 291 -8.13 2.41 3.51
N ASP A 292 -8.70 1.34 2.96
CA ASP A 292 -8.11 0.55 1.88
C ASP A 292 -8.93 0.69 0.61
N LEU A 293 -8.30 0.50 -0.55
CA LEU A 293 -8.99 0.48 -1.84
C LEU A 293 -9.59 -0.90 -2.08
N VAL A 294 -10.91 -1.00 -2.22
CA VAL A 294 -11.58 -2.23 -2.63
C VAL A 294 -11.19 -2.55 -4.08
N VAL A 295 -10.65 -3.74 -4.32
CA VAL A 295 -10.14 -4.16 -5.64
C VAL A 295 -10.92 -5.33 -6.24
N ALA A 296 -11.61 -6.12 -5.42
CA ALA A 296 -12.47 -7.22 -5.85
C ALA A 296 -13.51 -7.57 -4.78
N THR A 297 -14.60 -8.19 -5.19
CA THR A 297 -15.63 -8.75 -4.30
C THR A 297 -16.00 -10.17 -4.75
N GLU A 298 -16.25 -11.06 -3.79
CA GLU A 298 -16.67 -12.45 -4.04
C GLU A 298 -17.84 -12.82 -3.10
N PRO A 299 -19.08 -12.41 -3.43
CA PRO A 299 -20.23 -12.65 -2.56
C PRO A 299 -20.50 -14.14 -2.30
N SER A 300 -20.24 -15.02 -3.28
CA SER A 300 -20.40 -16.47 -3.13
C SER A 300 -19.47 -17.07 -2.07
N ALA A 301 -18.30 -16.47 -1.86
CA ALA A 301 -17.35 -16.86 -0.84
C ALA A 301 -17.45 -16.00 0.43
N ARG A 302 -18.40 -15.05 0.47
CA ARG A 302 -18.58 -14.07 1.55
C ARG A 302 -17.31 -13.29 1.86
N ARG A 303 -16.66 -12.80 0.81
CA ARG A 303 -15.39 -12.08 0.89
C ARG A 303 -15.40 -10.84 0.04
N LEU A 304 -14.63 -9.84 0.46
CA LEU A 304 -14.12 -8.79 -0.41
C LEU A 304 -12.62 -8.63 -0.18
N TYR A 305 -11.97 -8.00 -1.15
CA TYR A 305 -10.53 -7.81 -1.16
C TYR A 305 -10.22 -6.32 -1.30
N ALA A 306 -9.35 -5.83 -0.43
CA ALA A 306 -8.91 -4.44 -0.45
C ALA A 306 -7.38 -4.36 -0.40
N ILE A 307 -6.78 -3.39 -1.10
CA ILE A 307 -5.34 -3.13 -1.05
C ILE A 307 -5.09 -1.83 -0.30
N GLY A 308 -4.23 -1.92 0.72
CA GLY A 308 -3.87 -0.83 1.60
C GLY A 308 -2.36 -0.66 1.72
N GLY A 309 -1.92 0.58 1.87
CA GLY A 309 -0.55 0.90 2.27
C GLY A 309 -0.40 0.86 3.78
N ASN A 310 0.78 0.51 4.28
CA ASN A 310 1.10 0.39 5.71
C ASN A 310 0.14 -0.57 6.46
N VAL A 311 -0.36 -1.59 5.76
CA VAL A 311 -1.10 -2.71 6.34
C VAL A 311 -0.08 -3.80 6.63
N ALA A 312 0.11 -4.12 7.92
CA ALA A 312 1.21 -4.97 8.38
C ALA A 312 2.59 -4.48 7.89
N ASN A 313 2.80 -3.15 7.91
CA ASN A 313 4.04 -2.48 7.47
C ASN A 313 4.39 -2.69 5.98
N ALA A 314 3.42 -3.03 5.14
CA ALA A 314 3.62 -3.25 3.70
C ALA A 314 2.46 -2.68 2.88
N VAL A 315 2.56 -2.74 1.54
CA VAL A 315 1.40 -2.65 0.66
C VAL A 315 0.80 -4.05 0.59
N SER A 316 -0.34 -4.26 1.24
CA SER A 316 -0.93 -5.58 1.43
C SER A 316 -2.35 -5.67 0.90
N LEU A 317 -2.71 -6.88 0.47
CA LEU A 317 -4.09 -7.24 0.18
C LEU A 317 -4.75 -7.82 1.44
N THR A 318 -5.81 -7.17 1.90
CA THR A 318 -6.63 -7.60 3.02
C THR A 318 -7.82 -8.40 2.52
N VAL A 319 -8.02 -9.62 3.04
CA VAL A 319 -9.24 -10.41 2.84
C VAL A 319 -10.21 -10.08 3.96
N VAL A 320 -11.36 -9.51 3.60
CA VAL A 320 -12.38 -9.06 4.55
C VAL A 320 -13.59 -9.99 4.46
N ALA A 321 -14.01 -10.56 5.59
CA ALA A 321 -15.25 -11.34 5.67
C ALA A 321 -16.47 -10.44 5.47
N THR A 322 -17.43 -10.93 4.70
CA THR A 322 -18.72 -10.25 4.45
C THR A 322 -19.90 -11.07 4.95
N ASP A 323 -21.06 -10.43 5.04
CA ASP A 323 -22.34 -11.14 5.11
C ASP A 323 -22.75 -11.70 3.73
N ALA A 324 -23.99 -12.20 3.62
CA ALA A 324 -24.51 -12.79 2.39
C ALA A 324 -24.74 -11.74 1.29
N GLU A 325 -24.94 -10.49 1.70
CA GLU A 325 -25.18 -9.33 0.86
C GLU A 325 -23.86 -8.70 0.38
N GLY A 326 -22.72 -9.15 0.90
CA GLY A 326 -21.39 -8.66 0.52
C GLY A 326 -20.91 -7.46 1.37
N ARG A 327 -21.58 -7.14 2.48
CA ARG A 327 -21.18 -6.05 3.38
C ARG A 327 -20.16 -6.55 4.40
N PRO A 328 -19.15 -5.74 4.77
CA PRO A 328 -18.13 -6.12 5.74
C PRO A 328 -18.77 -6.52 7.07
N ARG A 329 -18.33 -7.63 7.66
CA ARG A 329 -18.80 -8.06 8.99
C ARG A 329 -18.24 -7.10 10.05
N PRO A 330 -19.08 -6.51 10.92
CA PRO A 330 -18.60 -5.65 11.99
C PRO A 330 -17.89 -6.47 13.09
N GLN A 331 -17.08 -5.80 13.90
CA GLN A 331 -16.37 -6.41 15.04
C GLN A 331 -17.32 -7.13 16.01
N SER A 332 -18.55 -6.63 16.20
CA SER A 332 -19.58 -7.27 17.04
C SER A 332 -19.99 -8.66 16.52
N ALA A 333 -19.89 -8.89 15.21
CA ALA A 333 -20.27 -10.12 14.55
C ALA A 333 -19.07 -11.06 14.30
N LEU A 334 -17.85 -10.56 14.49
CA LEU A 334 -16.60 -11.31 14.38
C LEU A 334 -15.52 -10.71 15.30
N PRO A 335 -15.30 -11.27 16.50
CA PRO A 335 -14.29 -10.76 17.42
C PRO A 335 -12.89 -10.71 16.78
N GLY A 336 -12.25 -9.54 16.86
CA GLY A 336 -10.94 -9.30 16.22
C GLY A 336 -11.03 -8.72 14.81
N ALA A 337 -12.22 -8.65 14.20
CA ALA A 337 -12.40 -7.94 12.94
C ALA A 337 -12.23 -6.42 13.11
N HIS A 338 -11.91 -5.76 12.01
CA HIS A 338 -11.85 -4.31 11.94
C HIS A 338 -13.22 -3.67 12.24
N ARG A 339 -13.19 -2.47 12.85
CA ARG A 339 -14.38 -1.65 13.08
C ARG A 339 -14.67 -0.85 11.81
N TRP A 340 -15.15 -1.53 10.78
CA TRP A 340 -15.59 -0.90 9.55
C TRP A 340 -16.77 0.05 9.85
N PHE A 341 -16.79 1.24 9.27
CA PHE A 341 -17.85 2.22 9.54
C PHE A 341 -18.36 2.96 8.30
N THR A 342 -17.55 3.08 7.23
CA THR A 342 -17.99 3.77 6.01
C THR A 342 -17.35 3.22 4.75
N VAL A 343 -18.09 3.34 3.64
CA VAL A 343 -17.63 3.18 2.27
C VAL A 343 -17.58 4.55 1.61
N LEU A 344 -16.42 4.96 1.09
CA LEU A 344 -16.32 6.14 0.24
C LEU A 344 -16.48 5.72 -1.22
N ARG A 345 -17.59 6.10 -1.83
CA ARG A 345 -17.90 5.78 -3.22
C ARG A 345 -17.48 6.90 -4.18
N PRO A 346 -16.69 6.61 -5.23
CA PRO A 346 -16.38 7.60 -6.26
C PRO A 346 -17.65 8.20 -6.89
N ARG A 347 -17.66 9.51 -7.14
CA ARG A 347 -18.72 10.23 -7.87
C ARG A 347 -18.64 10.10 -9.39
N VAL A 348 -17.63 9.41 -9.90
CA VAL A 348 -17.49 9.23 -11.35
C VAL A 348 -18.59 8.30 -11.87
N PRO A 349 -19.18 8.60 -13.05
CA PRO A 349 -20.15 7.69 -13.66
C PRO A 349 -19.55 6.29 -13.82
N ALA A 350 -20.34 5.25 -13.57
CA ALA A 350 -19.90 3.87 -13.73
C ALA A 350 -19.67 3.54 -15.21
N THR A 351 -18.47 3.80 -15.72
CA THR A 351 -18.03 3.35 -17.04
C THR A 351 -17.44 1.96 -16.89
N GLY A 352 -18.29 0.94 -16.98
CA GLY A 352 -17.90 -0.46 -16.76
C GLY A 352 -17.62 -0.81 -15.30
N SER A 353 -17.19 -2.05 -15.10
CA SER A 353 -16.91 -2.65 -13.79
C SER A 353 -15.39 -2.78 -13.61
N PRO A 354 -14.77 -1.96 -12.74
CA PRO A 354 -13.35 -2.10 -12.45
C PRO A 354 -13.01 -3.50 -11.93
N SER A 355 -11.84 -4.02 -12.30
CA SER A 355 -11.42 -5.39 -11.98
C SER A 355 -9.93 -5.46 -11.72
N LEU A 356 -9.56 -6.15 -10.64
CA LEU A 356 -8.18 -6.50 -10.32
C LEU A 356 -7.58 -7.47 -11.36
N ASP A 357 -8.36 -8.41 -11.88
CA ASP A 357 -7.88 -9.46 -12.79
C ASP A 357 -7.42 -8.93 -14.14
N HIS A 358 -7.99 -7.82 -14.55
CA HIS A 358 -7.63 -7.13 -15.78
C HIS A 358 -6.52 -6.09 -15.58
N SER A 359 -6.00 -5.92 -14.36
CA SER A 359 -4.88 -5.01 -14.14
C SER A 359 -3.62 -5.52 -14.84
N PRO A 360 -2.78 -4.64 -15.41
CA PRO A 360 -1.56 -5.04 -16.11
C PRO A 360 -0.64 -5.92 -15.25
N ALA A 361 -0.52 -5.61 -13.96
CA ALA A 361 0.31 -6.39 -13.02
C ALA A 361 -0.19 -7.82 -12.89
N MET A 362 -1.50 -8.01 -12.70
CA MET A 362 -2.08 -9.34 -12.60
C MET A 362 -1.97 -10.11 -13.92
N LEU A 363 -2.19 -9.45 -15.06
CA LEU A 363 -2.05 -10.08 -16.38
C LEU A 363 -0.61 -10.56 -16.63
N GLU A 364 0.40 -9.76 -16.30
CA GLU A 364 1.82 -10.15 -16.42
C GLU A 364 2.18 -11.30 -15.48
N LEU A 365 1.68 -11.28 -14.23
CA LEU A 365 1.82 -12.38 -13.27
C LEU A 365 1.21 -13.68 -13.80
N PHE A 366 -0.03 -13.63 -14.30
CA PHE A 366 -0.70 -14.79 -14.90
C PHE A 366 0.04 -15.31 -16.13
N GLN A 367 0.58 -14.44 -16.97
CA GLN A 367 1.38 -14.84 -18.13
C GLN A 367 2.68 -15.53 -17.72
N SER A 368 3.45 -14.93 -16.81
CA SER A 368 4.72 -15.46 -16.30
C SER A 368 4.52 -16.84 -15.67
N TRP A 369 3.45 -16.98 -14.89
CA TRP A 369 3.13 -18.24 -14.25
C TRP A 369 2.67 -19.30 -15.26
N ARG A 370 1.84 -18.94 -16.25
CA ARG A 370 1.45 -19.86 -17.34
C ARG A 370 2.66 -20.39 -18.11
N GLN A 371 3.68 -19.56 -18.31
CA GLN A 371 4.93 -19.99 -18.94
C GLN A 371 5.70 -20.96 -18.05
N TRP A 372 5.85 -20.65 -16.75
CA TRP A 372 6.47 -21.56 -15.78
C TRP A 372 5.75 -22.90 -15.72
N ALA A 373 4.42 -22.87 -15.61
CA ALA A 373 3.52 -24.01 -15.62
C ALA A 373 3.72 -24.92 -16.84
N ALA A 374 3.76 -24.34 -18.04
CA ALA A 374 4.01 -25.06 -19.28
C ALA A 374 5.39 -25.74 -19.27
N ASN A 375 6.40 -25.10 -18.70
CA ASN A 375 7.76 -25.61 -18.63
C ASN A 375 7.96 -26.69 -17.56
N THR A 376 7.18 -26.67 -16.47
CA THR A 376 7.35 -27.59 -15.33
C THR A 376 6.24 -28.62 -15.18
N GLY A 377 5.17 -28.54 -15.99
CA GLY A 377 3.98 -29.38 -15.86
C GLY A 377 3.05 -29.01 -14.69
N ASN A 378 3.21 -27.82 -14.11
CA ASN A 378 2.38 -27.35 -12.99
C ASN A 378 1.13 -26.59 -13.49
N PRO A 379 -0.01 -26.54 -12.76
CA PRO A 379 -1.30 -26.07 -13.29
C PRO A 379 -1.63 -24.58 -13.07
N ALA A 380 -1.84 -23.76 -14.13
CA ALA A 380 -2.01 -22.28 -14.07
C ALA A 380 -2.92 -21.74 -12.93
N PRO A 381 -2.56 -20.63 -12.21
CA PRO A 381 -3.46 -20.00 -11.26
C PRO A 381 -4.61 -19.39 -12.03
N ARG A 382 -5.80 -19.43 -11.40
CA ARG A 382 -6.99 -18.76 -11.93
C ARG A 382 -7.05 -17.35 -11.35
N GLY A 383 -7.55 -16.41 -12.15
CA GLY A 383 -7.88 -15.07 -11.68
C GLY A 383 -8.90 -15.10 -10.55
N LEU A 384 -9.00 -14.00 -9.80
CA LEU A 384 -10.18 -13.71 -9.01
C LEU A 384 -11.37 -13.74 -9.98
N ARG A 385 -12.51 -14.28 -9.54
CA ARG A 385 -13.70 -14.29 -10.40
C ARG A 385 -14.36 -12.92 -10.31
N ALA A 386 -14.71 -12.36 -11.45
CA ALA A 386 -15.64 -11.24 -11.47
C ALA A 386 -16.95 -11.66 -10.78
N ALA A 387 -17.57 -10.73 -10.05
CA ALA A 387 -18.92 -10.92 -9.52
C ALA A 387 -19.84 -11.36 -10.67
N PRO A 388 -20.64 -12.43 -10.50
CA PRO A 388 -21.54 -12.86 -11.56
C PRO A 388 -22.52 -11.72 -11.90
N GLU A 389 -22.70 -11.44 -13.20
CA GLU A 389 -23.78 -10.57 -13.67
C GLU A 389 -25.11 -11.18 -13.20
N THR A 390 -25.79 -10.45 -12.30
CA THR A 390 -27.17 -10.64 -11.85
C THR A 390 -27.74 -12.05 -12.02
N ALA A 391 -27.71 -12.85 -10.95
CA ALA A 391 -28.65 -13.96 -10.84
C ALA A 391 -30.09 -13.39 -10.86
N PRO A 392 -31.04 -13.99 -11.61
CA PRO A 392 -32.42 -13.54 -11.59
C PRO A 392 -32.96 -13.62 -10.16
N ALA A 393 -33.70 -12.58 -9.75
CA ALA A 393 -34.31 -12.50 -8.43
C ALA A 393 -35.03 -13.81 -8.08
N VAL A 394 -34.58 -14.47 -7.01
CA VAL A 394 -35.30 -15.61 -6.45
C VAL A 394 -36.66 -15.09 -6.00
N ALA A 395 -37.72 -15.62 -6.61
CA ALA A 395 -39.09 -15.27 -6.23
C ALA A 395 -39.30 -15.55 -4.74
N PRO A 396 -40.00 -14.66 -4.00
CA PRO A 396 -40.24 -14.86 -2.58
C PRO A 396 -40.99 -16.18 -2.34
N HIS A 397 -40.53 -16.96 -1.36
CA HIS A 397 -41.22 -18.15 -0.89
C HIS A 397 -42.63 -17.76 -0.41
N PRO A 398 -43.68 -18.54 -0.76
CA PRO A 398 -45.02 -18.30 -0.24
C PRO A 398 -45.03 -18.45 1.28
N ALA A 399 -45.60 -17.45 1.95
CA ALA A 399 -45.77 -17.44 3.40
C ALA A 399 -46.56 -18.68 3.86
N ALA A 400 -46.04 -19.37 4.86
CA ALA A 400 -46.75 -20.45 5.53
C ALA A 400 -47.98 -19.88 6.25
N THR A 401 -49.16 -20.40 5.89
CA THR A 401 -50.42 -20.14 6.58
C THR A 401 -50.33 -20.69 8.02
N PRO A 402 -50.84 -19.97 9.04
CA PRO A 402 -50.92 -20.53 10.39
C PRO A 402 -51.94 -21.68 10.39
N ALA A 403 -51.58 -22.80 11.02
CA ALA A 403 -52.53 -23.87 11.32
C ALA A 403 -53.40 -23.47 12.53
N ASP A 404 -54.70 -23.74 12.42
CA ASP A 404 -55.72 -23.58 13.46
C ASP A 404 -55.47 -24.44 14.71
#